data_AF-A0A7K7W9I0-F1
#
_entry.id   AF-A0A7K7W9I0-F1
#
_cell.length_a   1.000
_cell.length_b   1.000
_cell.length_c   1.000
_cell.angle_alpha   90.00
_cell.angle_beta   90.00
_cell.angle_gamma   90.00
#
_symmetry.space_group_name_H-M   'P 1'
#
loop_
_entity.id
_entity.type
_entity.pdbx_description
1 polymer ?
#
loop_
_entity_poly.entity_id
_entity_poly.type
_entity_poly.pdbx_seq_one_letter_code
_entity_poly.pdbx_strand_id
1 'polypeptide(L)' 'CPVESCIRSFARSDELNRHLRIHTGHKPFQCRICLRNFSRSDHLTTHIRTHTGEKPFSCDVCGRRF' A
#
# COMPACT_ATOMS: atom_id res chain seq x y z
N CYS A 1 -2.14 -3.60 -17.77
CA CYS A 1 -1.42 -2.94 -18.87
C CYS A 1 -0.24 -3.80 -19.28
N PRO A 2 -0.10 -4.12 -20.58
CA PRO A 2 1.14 -4.69 -21.11
C PRO A 2 2.32 -3.81 -20.70
N VAL A 3 3.45 -4.42 -20.30
CA VAL A 3 4.64 -3.68 -19.85
C VAL A 3 5.13 -2.72 -20.93
N GLU A 4 5.04 -3.15 -22.19
CA GLU A 4 5.55 -2.45 -23.38
C GLU A 4 4.83 -1.12 -23.69
N SER A 5 3.61 -0.90 -23.17
CA SER A 5 2.88 0.35 -23.36
C SER A 5 2.91 1.28 -22.15
N CYS A 6 3.63 0.92 -21.08
CA CYS A 6 3.72 1.74 -19.88
C CYS A 6 4.90 2.72 -19.95
N ILE A 7 4.62 3.95 -20.34
CA ILE A 7 5.61 5.04 -20.32
C ILE A 7 5.46 5.79 -18.99
N ARG A 8 6.33 5.46 -18.02
CA ARG A 8 6.50 6.20 -16.76
C ARG A 8 7.97 6.36 -16.42
N SER A 9 8.35 7.58 -16.06
CA SER A 9 9.69 7.91 -15.56
C SER A 9 9.67 8.03 -14.04
N PHE A 10 10.72 7.52 -13.39
CA PHE A 10 10.86 7.52 -11.94
C PHE A 10 12.17 8.19 -11.55
N ALA A 11 12.13 9.00 -10.49
CA ALA A 11 13.32 9.67 -9.99
C ALA A 11 14.25 8.71 -9.23
N ARG A 12 13.71 7.60 -8.70
CA ARG A 12 14.46 6.60 -7.92
C ARG A 12 14.21 5.17 -8.39
N SER A 13 15.21 4.31 -8.19
CA SER A 13 15.15 2.90 -8.58
C SER A 13 14.12 2.10 -7.77
N ASP A 14 13.91 2.42 -6.50
CA ASP A 14 12.92 1.77 -5.66
C ASP A 14 11.48 2.10 -6.08
N GLU A 15 11.25 3.30 -6.62
CA GLU A 15 9.95 3.69 -7.18
C GLU A 15 9.63 2.93 -8.46
N LEU A 16 10.63 2.78 -9.35
CA LEU A 16 10.52 1.94 -10.54
C LEU A 16 10.24 0.48 -10.14
N ASN A 17 11.04 -0.08 -9.23
CA ASN A 17 10.85 -1.46 -8.75
C ASN A 17 9.46 -1.68 -8.15
N ARG A 18 8.95 -0.71 -7.39
CA ARG A 18 7.58 -0.73 -6.84
C ARG A 18 6.53 -0.67 -7.95
N HIS A 19 6.75 0.15 -8.98
CA HIS A 19 5.86 0.23 -10.13
C HIS A 19 5.81 -1.08 -10.92
N LEU A 20 6.95 -1.74 -11.15
CA LEU A 20 7.02 -3.01 -11.87
C LEU A 20 6.18 -4.12 -11.22
N ARG A 21 5.95 -4.07 -9.90
CA ARG A 21 5.04 -5.00 -9.19
C ARG A 21 3.61 -4.96 -9.71
N ILE A 22 3.17 -3.84 -10.30
CA ILE A 22 1.84 -3.72 -10.91
C ILE A 22 1.74 -4.59 -12.15
N HIS A 23 2.82 -4.73 -12.91
CA HIS A 23 2.86 -5.55 -14.12
C HIS A 23 3.00 -7.03 -13.81
N THR A 24 3.84 -7.39 -12.84
CA THR A 24 4.05 -8.79 -12.46
C THR A 24 2.95 -9.33 -11.54
N GLY A 25 2.12 -8.45 -10.98
CA GLY A 25 1.17 -8.82 -9.94
C GLY A 25 1.83 -9.18 -8.60
N HIS A 26 3.14 -8.96 -8.46
CA HIS A 26 3.89 -9.35 -7.27
C HIS A 26 3.43 -8.56 -6.04
N LYS A 27 3.01 -9.29 -5.00
CA LYS A 27 2.48 -8.73 -3.75
C LYS A 27 3.16 -9.39 -2.55
N PRO A 28 4.37 -8.95 -2.17
CA PRO A 28 5.18 -9.65 -1.19
C PRO A 28 4.69 -9.50 0.26
N PHE A 29 3.75 -8.60 0.53
CA PHE A 29 3.33 -8.29 1.90
C PHE A 29 1.97 -8.93 2.20
N GLN A 30 1.97 -9.95 3.05
CA GLN A 30 0.75 -10.67 3.43
C GLN A 30 0.16 -10.15 4.76
N CYS A 31 -1.16 -9.95 4.79
CA CYS A 31 -1.89 -9.74 6.02
C CYS A 31 -1.96 -11.04 6.82
N ARG A 32 -1.48 -11.02 8.07
CA ARG A 32 -1.51 -12.20 8.95
C ARG A 32 -2.91 -12.54 9.50
N ILE A 33 -3.90 -11.65 9.31
CA ILE A 33 -5.27 -11.83 9.82
C ILE A 33 -6.17 -12.46 8.76
N CYS A 34 -6.21 -11.88 7.55
CA CYS A 34 -7.08 -12.35 6.46
C CYS A 34 -6.32 -12.90 5.25
N LEU A 35 -5.00 -13.08 5.35
CA LEU A 35 -4.12 -13.63 4.30
C LEU A 35 -4.08 -12.87 2.97
N ARG A 36 -4.70 -11.68 2.90
CA ARG A 36 -4.67 -10.80 1.73
C ARG A 36 -3.27 -10.25 1.49
N ASN A 37 -2.83 -10.27 0.24
CA ASN A 37 -1.52 -9.78 -0.18
C ASN A 37 -1.56 -8.34 -0.73
N PHE A 38 -0.49 -7.59 -0.47
CA PHE A 38 -0.28 -6.20 -0.85
C PHE A 38 1.06 -6.02 -1.57
N SER A 39 1.10 -5.10 -2.54
CA SER A 39 2.32 -4.76 -3.28
C SER A 39 3.26 -3.84 -2.50
N ARG A 40 2.77 -3.20 -1.43
CA ARG A 40 3.50 -2.24 -0.60
C ARG A 40 3.25 -2.46 0.89
N SER A 41 4.27 -2.20 1.70
CA SER A 41 4.24 -2.40 3.16
C SER A 41 3.34 -1.38 3.86
N ASP A 42 3.41 -0.11 3.46
CA ASP A 42 2.56 0.96 4.00
C ASP A 42 1.06 0.67 3.77
N HIS A 43 0.70 0.09 2.63
CA HIS A 43 -0.67 -0.35 2.35
C HIS A 43 -1.09 -1.54 3.22
N LEU A 44 -0.19 -2.46 3.55
CA LEU A 44 -0.47 -3.51 4.52
C LEU A 44 -0.66 -2.91 5.93
N THR A 45 0.20 -1.99 6.35
CA THR A 45 0.09 -1.33 7.66
C THR A 45 -1.24 -0.60 7.81
N THR A 46 -1.66 0.19 6.81
CA THR A 46 -2.97 0.86 6.86
C THR A 46 -4.12 -0.14 6.79
N HIS A 47 -3.99 -1.23 6.02
CA HIS A 47 -4.98 -2.30 6.00
C HIS A 47 -5.12 -2.98 7.36
N ILE A 48 -4.05 -3.22 8.11
CA ILE A 48 -4.14 -3.85 9.44
C ILE A 48 -5.04 -3.04 10.37
N ARG A 49 -5.08 -1.71 10.23
CA ARG A 49 -5.97 -0.84 11.00
C ARG A 49 -7.46 -1.13 10.78
N THR A 50 -7.84 -1.71 9.64
CA THR A 50 -9.22 -2.12 9.40
C THR A 50 -9.63 -3.34 10.23
N HIS A 51 -8.65 -4.13 10.69
CA HIS A 51 -8.90 -5.25 11.60
C HIS A 51 -8.83 -4.83 13.07
N THR A 52 -7.89 -3.95 13.42
CA THR A 52 -7.69 -3.52 14.82
C THR A 52 -8.61 -2.37 15.24
N GLY A 53 -9.17 -1.62 14.29
CA GLY A 53 -9.93 -0.40 14.57
C GLY A 53 -9.05 0.76 15.06
N GLU A 54 -7.73 0.68 14.92
CA GLU A 54 -6.81 1.74 15.31
C GLU A 54 -7.08 3.01 14.49
N LYS A 55 -7.24 4.14 15.20
CA LYS A 55 -7.45 5.48 14.63
C LYS A 55 -6.38 6.44 15.16
N PRO A 56 -5.20 6.50 14.52
CA PRO A 56 -4.06 7.24 15.03
C PRO A 56 -4.24 8.75 14.96
N PHE A 57 -5.08 9.23 14.04
CA PHE A 57 -5.21 10.66 13.79
C PHE A 57 -6.41 11.21 14.55
N SER A 58 -6.23 12.33 15.24
CA SER A 58 -7.31 13.05 15.92
C SER A 58 -7.45 14.45 15.36
N CYS A 59 -8.68 14.95 15.31
CA CYS A 59 -8.97 16.35 15.07
C CYS A 59 -9.14 17.06 16.41
N ASP A 60 -8.26 18.01 16.72
CA ASP A 60 -8.29 18.72 18.01
C ASP A 60 -9.47 19.70 18.13
N VAL A 61 -10.08 20.08 17.00
CA VAL A 61 -11.25 20.97 16.99
C VAL A 61 -12.55 20.23 17.35
N CYS A 62 -12.74 19.00 16.85
CA CYS A 62 -14.00 18.26 17.02
C CYS A 62 -13.85 16.93 17.78
N GLY A 63 -12.64 16.57 18.22
CA GLY A 63 -12.34 15.35 18.98
C GLY A 63 -12.47 14.04 18.20
N ARG A 64 -12.85 14.08 16.91
CA ARG A 64 -13.03 12.86 16.10
C ARG A 64 -11.69 12.21 15.78
N ARG A 65 -11.67 10.87 15.85
CA ARG A 65 -10.52 10.04 15.47
C ARG A 65 -10.72 9.42 14.09
N PHE A 66 -9.65 9.35 13.31
CA PHE A 66 -9.56 8.83 11.94
C PHE A 66 -8.46 7.78 11.81
#